data_AF-A0A7S2JPV0-F1
#
_entry.id   AF-A0A7S2JPV0-F1
#
_cell.length_a   1.000
_cell.length_b   1.000
_cell.length_c   1.000
_cell.angle_alpha   90.00
_cell.angle_beta   90.00
_cell.angle_gamma   90.00
#
_symmetry.space_group_name_H-M   'P 1'
#
loop_
_entity.id
_entity.type
_entity.pdbx_description
1 polymer ?
#
loop_
_entity_poly.entity_id
_entity_poly.type
_entity_poly.pdbx_seq_one_letter_code
_entity_poly.pdbx_strand_id
1 'polypeptide(L)'
;GAEEWKCLFGEYRLPFVHTQHLLSFNQYDDWQLSWNLGLSNAWEFAGPAILAALGDQQKAYMERWRGRVLDFVGAQRVPNSSVYFSSACATHCLSDWHNIVHVKVASGAASPFRGARVGLPEVAAAWWGDGWVPEGGRLVDRCSGLDCGCGGHFASASG
;
A
#
# COMPACT_ATOMS: atom_id res chain seq x y z
N GLY A 1 19.93 22.16 -6.36
CA GLY A 1 19.51 22.69 -5.05
C GLY A 1 20.23 21.93 -3.96
N ALA A 2 20.48 22.53 -2.78
CA ALA A 2 21.31 21.90 -1.74
C ALA A 2 20.76 20.57 -1.16
N GLU A 3 19.48 20.23 -1.42
CA GLU A 3 18.82 19.00 -0.95
C GLU A 3 18.22 18.17 -2.10
N GLU A 4 18.97 17.98 -3.19
CA GLU A 4 18.51 17.23 -4.38
C GLU A 4 18.05 15.79 -4.08
N TRP A 5 18.56 15.18 -3.02
CA TRP A 5 18.12 13.86 -2.55
C TRP A 5 16.62 13.80 -2.26
N LYS A 6 15.97 14.93 -1.90
CA LYS A 6 14.52 14.97 -1.65
C LYS A 6 13.70 14.55 -2.87
N CYS A 7 14.22 14.75 -4.08
CA CYS A 7 13.55 14.34 -5.31
C CYS A 7 13.43 12.80 -5.47
N LEU A 8 14.21 12.03 -4.71
CA LEU A 8 14.13 10.57 -4.70
C LEU A 8 12.91 10.05 -3.92
N PHE A 9 12.41 10.83 -2.97
CA PHE A 9 11.35 10.40 -2.07
C PHE A 9 9.99 10.92 -2.54
N GLY A 10 9.02 10.00 -2.58
CA GLY A 10 7.66 10.30 -3.03
C GLY A 10 7.04 11.46 -2.25
N GLU A 11 7.31 11.56 -0.94
CA GLU A 11 6.70 12.58 -0.11
C GLU A 11 7.06 14.02 -0.47
N TYR A 12 8.25 14.25 -1.04
CA TYR A 12 8.63 15.59 -1.51
C TYR A 12 8.32 15.77 -2.99
N ARG A 13 8.36 14.70 -3.80
CA ARG A 13 8.19 14.79 -5.25
C ARG A 13 6.71 14.84 -5.67
N LEU A 14 5.83 14.08 -5.02
CA LEU A 14 4.43 13.90 -5.46
C LEU A 14 3.65 15.22 -5.64
N PRO A 15 3.81 16.26 -4.78
CA PRO A 15 3.15 17.55 -4.99
C PRO A 15 3.48 18.24 -6.33
N PHE A 16 4.61 17.89 -6.95
CA PHE A 16 5.08 18.48 -8.21
C PHE A 16 4.83 17.59 -9.44
N VAL A 17 4.22 16.41 -9.26
CA VAL A 17 3.88 15.51 -10.37
C VAL A 17 2.51 15.91 -10.95
N HIS A 18 2.52 16.44 -12.16
CA HIS A 18 1.29 16.84 -12.88
C HIS A 18 0.74 15.75 -13.82
N THR A 19 1.59 14.82 -14.24
CA THR A 19 1.18 13.70 -15.09
C THR A 19 0.23 12.79 -14.33
N GLN A 20 -0.87 12.40 -14.97
CA GLN A 20 -1.82 11.44 -14.41
C GLN A 20 -1.12 10.12 -14.12
N HIS A 21 -1.37 9.52 -12.95
CA HIS A 21 -0.68 8.31 -12.53
C HIS A 21 -1.53 7.43 -11.61
N LEU A 22 -1.23 6.13 -11.63
CA LEU A 22 -1.62 5.18 -10.62
C LEU A 22 -0.44 4.99 -9.66
N LEU A 23 -0.57 5.50 -8.43
CA LEU A 23 0.40 5.29 -7.37
C LEU A 23 0.02 4.05 -6.57
N SER A 24 0.92 3.07 -6.50
CA SER A 24 0.74 1.83 -5.74
C SER A 24 1.79 1.74 -4.63
N PHE A 25 1.36 1.51 -3.39
CA PHE A 25 2.25 1.43 -2.23
C PHE A 25 1.61 0.66 -1.08
N ASN A 26 2.42 0.06 -0.21
CA ASN A 26 1.94 -0.64 0.98
C ASN A 26 2.08 0.21 2.23
N GLN A 27 1.07 0.17 3.09
CA GLN A 27 1.10 0.87 4.38
C GLN A 27 2.11 0.24 5.34
N TYR A 28 2.38 -1.05 5.16
CA TYR A 28 3.43 -1.79 5.86
C TYR A 28 4.45 -2.33 4.85
N ASP A 29 4.99 -1.48 3.95
CA ASP A 29 6.08 -1.90 3.06
C ASP A 29 7.21 -2.52 3.88
N ASP A 30 7.36 -3.83 3.74
CA ASP A 30 8.18 -4.66 4.62
C ASP A 30 9.67 -4.45 4.35
N TRP A 31 10.05 -4.10 3.12
CA TRP A 31 11.37 -3.63 2.75
C TRP A 31 11.72 -2.37 3.56
N GLN A 32 10.90 -1.32 3.50
CA GLN A 32 11.11 -0.09 4.26
C GLN A 32 11.12 -0.34 5.78
N LEU A 33 10.24 -1.20 6.29
CA LEU A 33 10.17 -1.53 7.70
C LEU A 33 11.38 -2.33 8.17
N SER A 34 11.92 -3.23 7.34
CA SER A 34 13.13 -4.00 7.69
C SER A 34 14.33 -3.08 7.92
N TRP A 35 14.54 -2.08 7.06
CA TRP A 35 15.55 -1.05 7.25
C TRP A 35 15.34 -0.24 8.52
N ASN A 36 14.09 0.18 8.78
CA ASN A 36 13.75 0.97 9.96
C ASN A 36 13.93 0.20 11.28
N LEU A 37 13.73 -1.11 11.25
CA LEU A 37 13.87 -2.01 12.41
C LEU A 37 15.30 -2.56 12.55
N GLY A 38 16.23 -2.21 11.65
CA GLY A 38 17.61 -2.69 11.68
C GLY A 38 17.74 -4.18 11.37
N LEU A 39 16.81 -4.73 10.59
CA LEU A 39 16.83 -6.14 10.20
C LEU A 39 17.68 -6.29 8.93
N SER A 40 18.68 -7.16 8.99
CA SER A 40 19.72 -7.27 7.98
C SER A 40 19.28 -7.91 6.67
N ASN A 41 18.12 -8.55 6.62
CA ASN A 41 17.62 -9.28 5.45
C ASN A 41 16.13 -8.95 5.18
N ALA A 42 15.88 -8.00 4.28
CA ALA A 42 14.52 -7.58 3.89
C ALA A 42 13.67 -8.73 3.31
N TRP A 43 14.32 -9.70 2.64
CA TRP A 43 13.67 -10.88 2.07
C TRP A 43 13.18 -11.88 3.13
N GLU A 44 13.58 -11.72 4.39
CA GLU A 44 13.01 -12.48 5.51
C GLU A 44 11.67 -11.90 5.93
N PHE A 45 11.35 -10.62 5.68
CA PHE A 45 10.10 -10.03 6.17
C PHE A 45 8.83 -10.52 5.44
N ALA A 46 9.00 -11.28 4.36
CA ALA A 46 7.91 -11.91 3.62
C ALA A 46 7.40 -13.17 4.33
N GLY A 47 6.42 -13.00 5.22
CA GLY A 47 5.55 -14.09 5.64
C GLY A 47 5.09 -14.08 7.10
N PRO A 48 4.12 -14.94 7.43
CA PRO A 48 3.46 -14.95 8.74
C PRO A 48 4.42 -15.28 9.90
N ALA A 49 5.50 -16.01 9.63
CA ALA A 49 6.49 -16.40 10.65
C ALA A 49 7.27 -15.19 11.19
N ILE A 50 7.62 -14.22 10.35
CA ILE A 50 8.35 -13.03 10.83
C ILE A 50 7.42 -12.14 11.64
N LEU A 51 6.20 -11.85 11.16
CA LEU A 51 5.24 -11.07 11.94
C LEU A 51 4.95 -11.70 13.31
N ALA A 52 4.89 -13.02 13.39
CA ALA A 52 4.74 -13.74 14.64
C ALA A 52 5.97 -13.57 15.56
N ALA A 53 7.19 -13.57 14.99
CA ALA A 53 8.44 -13.43 15.72
C ALA A 53 8.75 -12.01 16.22
N LEU A 54 8.08 -10.98 15.68
CA LEU A 54 8.28 -9.60 16.13
C LEU A 54 7.81 -9.40 17.57
N GLY A 55 8.64 -8.71 18.37
CA GLY A 55 8.26 -8.26 19.70
C GLY A 55 7.24 -7.11 19.66
N ASP A 56 6.57 -6.88 20.78
CA ASP A 56 5.48 -5.89 20.88
C ASP A 56 5.92 -4.47 20.49
N GLN A 57 7.16 -4.08 20.80
CA GLN A 57 7.69 -2.78 20.43
C GLN A 57 7.84 -2.62 18.91
N GLN A 58 8.24 -3.68 18.20
CA GLN A 58 8.38 -3.68 16.75
C GLN A 58 7.01 -3.64 16.08
N LYS A 59 6.05 -4.46 16.56
CA LYS A 59 4.65 -4.42 16.10
C LYS A 59 4.03 -3.03 16.31
N ALA A 60 4.24 -2.42 17.49
CA ALA A 60 3.78 -1.06 17.77
C ALA A 60 4.47 -0.01 16.88
N TYR A 61 5.73 -0.21 16.50
CA TYR A 61 6.41 0.64 15.53
C TYR A 61 5.76 0.55 14.15
N MET A 62 5.45 -0.66 13.67
CA MET A 62 4.79 -0.88 12.38
C MET A 62 3.41 -0.21 12.33
N GLU A 63 2.62 -0.29 13.40
CA GLU A 63 1.34 0.44 13.49
C GLU A 63 1.52 1.96 13.40
N ARG A 64 2.51 2.51 14.12
CA ARG A 64 2.83 3.95 14.02
C ARG A 64 3.31 4.33 12.62
N TRP A 65 4.09 3.47 11.98
CA TRP A 65 4.54 3.67 10.60
C TRP A 65 3.35 3.76 9.65
N ARG A 66 2.44 2.79 9.70
CA ARG A 66 1.18 2.83 8.94
C ARG A 66 0.41 4.12 9.18
N GLY A 67 0.28 4.56 10.43
CA GLY A 67 -0.36 5.83 10.76
C GLY A 67 0.25 7.00 9.98
N ARG A 68 1.59 7.08 9.92
CA ARG A 68 2.30 8.10 9.12
C ARG A 68 2.03 7.98 7.63
N VAL A 69 1.97 6.77 7.07
CA VAL A 69 1.61 6.57 5.66
C VAL A 69 0.19 7.07 5.38
N LEU A 70 -0.77 6.74 6.26
CA LEU A 70 -2.15 7.20 6.12
C LEU A 70 -2.28 8.72 6.25
N ASP A 71 -1.56 9.32 7.20
CA ASP A 71 -1.52 10.78 7.37
C ASP A 71 -0.93 11.46 6.13
N PHE A 72 0.18 10.94 5.61
CA PHE A 72 0.80 11.42 4.39
C PHE A 72 -0.18 11.38 3.21
N VAL A 73 -0.78 10.22 2.96
CA VAL A 73 -1.74 10.00 1.87
C VAL A 73 -2.97 10.87 2.02
N GLY A 74 -3.45 11.06 3.25
CA GLY A 74 -4.57 11.95 3.57
C GLY A 74 -4.26 13.41 3.26
N ALA A 75 -3.02 13.85 3.53
CA ALA A 75 -2.58 15.23 3.29
C ALA A 75 -2.25 15.53 1.82
N GLN A 76 -1.92 14.52 1.00
CA GLN A 76 -1.54 14.77 -0.40
C GLN A 76 -2.71 15.26 -1.26
N ARG A 77 -2.44 16.20 -2.17
CA ARG A 77 -3.36 16.47 -3.27
C ARG A 77 -3.18 15.38 -4.32
N VAL A 78 -4.23 14.60 -4.57
CA VAL A 78 -4.23 13.65 -5.69
C VAL A 78 -4.58 14.44 -6.96
N PRO A 79 -3.73 14.45 -8.01
CA PRO A 79 -4.08 15.10 -9.27
C PRO A 79 -5.36 14.52 -9.85
N ASN A 80 -6.11 15.33 -10.60
CA ASN A 80 -7.31 14.86 -11.30
C ASN A 80 -6.94 13.66 -12.17
N SER A 81 -7.82 12.66 -12.21
CA SER A 81 -7.60 11.41 -12.95
C SER A 81 -6.38 10.60 -12.51
N SER A 82 -5.87 10.80 -11.29
CA SER A 82 -4.88 9.92 -10.67
C SER A 82 -5.52 9.06 -9.57
N VAL A 83 -4.94 7.90 -9.32
CA VAL A 83 -5.46 6.91 -8.37
C VAL A 83 -4.35 6.50 -7.43
N TYR A 84 -4.61 6.54 -6.12
CA TYR A 84 -3.72 6.01 -5.09
C TYR A 84 -4.30 4.70 -4.58
N PHE A 85 -3.61 3.60 -4.86
CA PHE A 85 -3.92 2.24 -4.41
C PHE A 85 -3.01 1.87 -3.25
N SER A 86 -3.57 1.51 -2.11
CA SER A 86 -2.74 1.08 -0.98
C SER A 86 -3.39 0.07 -0.07
N SER A 87 -2.67 -1.02 0.16
CA SER A 87 -3.10 -2.09 1.05
C SER A 87 -2.52 -1.93 2.45
N ALA A 88 -3.25 -2.45 3.44
CA ALA A 88 -2.75 -2.63 4.79
C ALA A 88 -2.09 -4.01 4.97
N CYS A 89 -1.32 -4.43 3.97
CA CYS A 89 -0.57 -5.67 3.96
C CYS A 89 0.92 -5.43 4.23
N ALA A 90 1.54 -6.33 4.99
CA ALA A 90 2.98 -6.33 5.27
C ALA A 90 3.76 -7.01 4.14
N THR A 91 3.82 -6.41 2.95
CA THR A 91 4.51 -7.00 1.79
C THR A 91 5.24 -5.93 0.98
N HIS A 92 6.22 -6.34 0.18
CA HIS A 92 6.89 -5.48 -0.79
C HIS A 92 6.25 -5.63 -2.18
N CYS A 93 6.54 -4.71 -3.10
CA CYS A 93 6.29 -4.89 -4.55
C CYS A 93 4.89 -5.40 -4.93
N LEU A 94 3.88 -4.53 -4.94
CA LEU A 94 2.53 -4.88 -5.39
C LEU A 94 2.39 -5.29 -6.87
N SER A 95 3.44 -5.10 -7.66
CA SER A 95 3.49 -5.47 -9.08
C SER A 95 4.19 -6.80 -9.35
N ASP A 96 4.70 -7.49 -8.33
CA ASP A 96 5.21 -8.85 -8.51
C ASP A 96 4.06 -9.86 -8.68
N TRP A 97 4.34 -11.02 -9.29
CA TRP A 97 3.31 -12.01 -9.64
C TRP A 97 2.48 -12.47 -8.42
N HIS A 98 3.08 -12.58 -7.25
CA HIS A 98 2.37 -13.07 -6.07
C HIS A 98 1.44 -11.97 -5.52
N ASN A 99 2.00 -10.80 -5.22
CA ASN A 99 1.27 -9.71 -4.61
C ASN A 99 0.20 -9.12 -5.54
N ILE A 100 0.44 -9.08 -6.85
CA ILE A 100 -0.51 -8.52 -7.82
C ILE A 100 -1.83 -9.30 -7.89
N VAL A 101 -1.81 -10.60 -7.58
CA VAL A 101 -2.99 -11.48 -7.57
C VAL A 101 -3.67 -11.51 -6.20
N HIS A 102 -2.86 -11.43 -5.14
CA HIS A 102 -3.30 -11.72 -3.79
C HIS A 102 -3.68 -10.46 -3.00
N VAL A 103 -2.96 -9.35 -3.16
CA VAL A 103 -3.24 -8.12 -2.45
C VAL A 103 -4.47 -7.45 -3.02
N LYS A 104 -5.48 -7.25 -2.17
CA LYS A 104 -6.75 -6.62 -2.54
C LYS A 104 -7.16 -5.59 -1.52
N VAL A 105 -7.76 -4.49 -1.98
CA VAL A 105 -8.28 -3.40 -1.15
C VAL A 105 -9.79 -3.32 -1.32
N ALA A 106 -10.52 -3.08 -0.22
CA ALA A 106 -11.98 -2.95 -0.27
C ALA A 106 -12.41 -1.72 -1.09
N SER A 107 -13.35 -1.90 -2.02
CA SER A 107 -13.96 -0.81 -2.77
C SER A 107 -15.22 -0.28 -2.09
N GLY A 108 -15.64 0.93 -2.48
CA GLY A 108 -16.96 1.45 -2.11
C GLY A 108 -18.09 0.72 -2.84
N ALA A 109 -19.30 0.71 -2.27
CA ALA A 109 -20.48 0.10 -2.88
C ALA A 109 -20.90 0.78 -4.20
N ALA A 110 -20.61 2.07 -4.34
CA ALA A 110 -20.87 2.86 -5.54
C ALA A 110 -19.78 2.73 -6.63
N SER A 111 -18.70 1.99 -6.37
CA SER A 111 -17.67 1.77 -7.39
C SER A 111 -18.14 0.75 -8.44
N PRO A 112 -17.46 0.66 -9.60
CA PRO A 112 -17.67 -0.41 -10.58
C PRO A 112 -17.56 -1.82 -9.98
N PHE A 113 -16.82 -1.94 -8.87
CA PHE A 113 -16.58 -3.20 -8.17
C PHE A 113 -17.61 -3.51 -7.07
N ARG A 114 -18.60 -2.64 -6.86
CA ARG A 114 -19.79 -2.89 -6.01
C ARG A 114 -19.47 -3.38 -4.58
N GLY A 115 -18.45 -2.82 -3.97
CA GLY A 115 -18.03 -3.19 -2.61
C GLY A 115 -17.08 -4.39 -2.53
N ALA A 116 -16.67 -4.98 -3.65
CA ALA A 116 -15.71 -6.08 -3.66
C ALA A 116 -14.30 -5.62 -3.22
N ARG A 117 -13.48 -6.57 -2.76
CA ARG A 117 -12.04 -6.35 -2.64
C ARG A 117 -11.40 -6.53 -4.02
N VAL A 118 -10.61 -5.56 -4.45
CA VAL A 118 -9.99 -5.54 -5.79
C VAL A 118 -8.49 -5.38 -5.73
N GLY A 119 -7.78 -6.01 -6.66
CA GLY A 119 -6.34 -5.92 -6.79
C GLY A 119 -5.91 -4.74 -7.66
N LEU A 120 -4.59 -4.59 -7.76
CA LEU A 120 -3.97 -3.57 -8.60
C LEU A 120 -4.34 -3.71 -10.10
N PRO A 121 -4.42 -4.92 -10.71
CA PRO A 121 -4.79 -5.07 -12.11
C PRO A 121 -6.21 -4.59 -12.42
N GLU A 122 -7.19 -4.93 -11.59
CA GLU A 122 -8.57 -4.51 -11.81
C GLU A 122 -8.70 -2.99 -11.72
N VAL A 123 -7.99 -2.38 -10.76
CA VAL A 123 -7.92 -0.92 -10.61
C VAL A 123 -7.22 -0.27 -11.78
N ALA A 124 -6.09 -0.83 -12.24
CA ALA A 124 -5.35 -0.32 -13.39
C ALA A 124 -6.20 -0.40 -14.68
N ALA A 125 -6.92 -1.50 -14.88
CA ALA A 125 -7.79 -1.68 -16.02
C ALA A 125 -8.97 -0.68 -16.02
N ALA A 126 -9.65 -0.51 -14.88
CA ALA A 126 -10.75 0.44 -14.75
C ALA A 126 -10.28 1.90 -14.89
N TRP A 127 -9.10 2.23 -14.33
CA TRP A 127 -8.52 3.56 -14.44
C TRP A 127 -8.09 3.89 -15.88
N TRP A 128 -7.34 2.99 -16.51
CA TRP A 128 -6.78 3.21 -17.84
C TRP A 128 -7.82 3.09 -18.96
N GLY A 129 -8.71 2.09 -18.86
CA GLY A 129 -9.72 1.80 -19.88
C GLY A 129 -10.96 2.67 -19.77
N ASP A 130 -11.51 2.78 -18.57
CA ASP A 130 -12.83 3.41 -18.35
C ASP A 130 -12.72 4.84 -17.79
N GLY A 131 -11.50 5.31 -17.50
CA GLY A 131 -11.28 6.60 -16.83
C GLY A 131 -11.81 6.63 -15.40
N TRP A 132 -12.03 5.47 -14.78
CA TRP A 132 -12.58 5.40 -13.43
C TRP A 132 -11.56 5.89 -12.39
N VAL A 133 -12.06 6.68 -11.44
CA VAL A 133 -11.29 7.18 -10.30
C VAL A 133 -12.14 6.98 -9.04
N PRO A 134 -11.61 6.40 -7.96
CA PRO A 134 -12.33 6.30 -6.70
C PRO A 134 -12.58 7.68 -6.09
N GLU A 135 -13.52 7.77 -5.17
CA GLU A 135 -13.80 9.03 -4.45
C GLU A 135 -12.52 9.58 -3.80
N GLY A 136 -12.27 10.87 -4.02
CA GLY A 136 -11.04 11.51 -3.55
C GLY A 136 -9.75 10.95 -4.16
N GLY A 137 -9.82 10.16 -5.23
CA GLY A 137 -8.66 9.55 -5.90
C GLY A 137 -7.95 8.48 -5.08
N ARG A 138 -8.60 7.92 -4.05
CA ARG A 138 -7.96 6.98 -3.11
C ARG A 138 -8.75 5.69 -2.96
N LEU A 139 -8.07 4.57 -3.16
CA LEU A 139 -8.51 3.24 -2.78
C LEU A 139 -7.49 2.66 -1.78
N VAL A 140 -7.74 2.89 -0.49
CA VAL A 140 -6.77 2.67 0.58
C VAL A 140 -7.43 1.92 1.73
N ASP A 141 -6.81 0.84 2.21
CA ASP A 141 -7.31 0.10 3.37
C ASP A 141 -7.31 0.96 4.65
N ARG A 142 -8.43 0.93 5.37
CA ARG A 142 -8.62 1.61 6.67
C ARG A 142 -8.96 0.65 7.82
N CYS A 143 -8.77 -0.65 7.62
CA CYS A 143 -9.00 -1.67 8.66
C CYS A 143 -8.08 -1.45 9.87
N SER A 144 -8.36 -2.05 11.03
CA SER A 144 -7.51 -1.92 12.22
C SER A 144 -6.63 -3.15 12.44
N GLY A 145 -5.42 -2.94 12.94
CA GLY A 145 -4.49 -4.00 13.32
C GLY A 145 -3.45 -4.33 12.24
N LEU A 146 -2.39 -5.00 12.70
CA LEU A 146 -1.23 -5.37 11.89
C LEU A 146 -1.65 -6.32 10.78
N ASP A 147 -1.23 -6.03 9.54
CA ASP A 147 -1.52 -6.84 8.35
C ASP A 147 -3.02 -7.06 8.07
N CYS A 148 -3.89 -6.17 8.56
CA CYS A 148 -5.34 -6.35 8.44
C CYS A 148 -5.86 -6.37 6.98
N GLY A 149 -5.09 -5.84 6.02
CA GLY A 149 -5.44 -5.85 4.61
C GLY A 149 -5.28 -7.22 3.94
N CYS A 150 -4.41 -8.08 4.49
CA CYS A 150 -4.04 -9.36 3.91
C CYS A 150 -4.50 -10.58 4.71
N GLY A 151 -5.11 -10.38 5.87
CA GLY A 151 -5.72 -11.45 6.64
C GLY A 151 -4.76 -12.62 6.87
N GLY A 152 -3.61 -12.37 7.51
CA GLY A 152 -2.66 -13.42 7.88
C GLY A 152 -1.74 -13.92 6.76
N HIS A 153 -1.50 -13.11 5.72
CA HIS A 153 -0.47 -13.29 4.68
C HIS A 153 -0.67 -14.30 3.52
N PHE A 154 -1.89 -14.70 3.13
CA PHE A 154 -2.13 -15.58 1.95
C PHE A 154 -1.88 -17.10 2.11
N ALA A 155 -1.86 -17.61 3.34
CA ALA A 155 -2.15 -19.01 3.66
C ALA A 155 -3.38 -19.05 4.59
N SER A 156 -4.42 -19.85 4.40
CA SER A 156 -4.55 -21.10 3.64
C SER A 156 -4.48 -20.92 2.13
N ALA A 157 -3.36 -21.32 1.53
CA ALA A 157 -3.29 -21.59 0.11
C ALA A 157 -4.34 -22.68 -0.16
N SER A 158 -5.32 -22.37 -1.03
CA SER A 158 -6.28 -23.33 -1.61
C SER A 158 -6.89 -24.34 -0.64
N GLY A 159 -8.05 -24.00 -0.07
CA GLY A 159 -9.06 -25.01 0.31
C GLY A 159 -9.98 -25.27 -0.86
#